data_AF-A0A318H9H2-F1
#
_entry.id   AF-A0A318H9H2-F1
#
_cell.length_a   1.000
_cell.length_b   1.000
_cell.length_c   1.000
_cell.angle_alpha   90.00
_cell.angle_beta   90.00
_cell.angle_gamma   90.00
#
_symmetry.space_group_name_H-M   'P 1'
#
loop_
_entity.id
_entity.type
_entity.pdbx_description
1 polymer ?
#
loop_
_entity_poly.entity_id
_entity_poly.type
_entity_poly.pdbx_seq_one_letter_code
_entity_poly.pdbx_strand_id
1 'polypeptide(L)'
;MLEPWTISPSCDPSDMEPLVKRMRAVLQALEALPPRLEAEQREWVQAYCESLVAGQRGRIGRIAAGSWSVAVEDEQLQFMGSDGRVDFVMVPTYIATAILSRVLLDHPWIAIRIPAYHRSLRQGLRFCLHRHLHGAGNDAWRGMTDALTILATGKVPLLLSKDPELCPELARMIQRTEQDLRQALREGPVLGPWGNDLTPCYQAAQAALDRCGHGLEPLRHVSSPSSRN
;
A
#
# COMPACT_ATOMS: atom_id res chain seq x y z
N MET A 1 18.65 -15.08 0.46
CA MET A 1 17.94 -14.50 1.61
C MET A 1 17.91 -13.00 1.41
N LEU A 2 16.75 -12.33 1.50
CA LEU A 2 16.65 -10.88 1.28
C LEU A 2 17.04 -10.14 2.56
N GLU A 3 17.91 -9.14 2.46
CA GLU A 3 18.40 -8.38 3.63
C GLU A 3 17.28 -7.56 4.31
N PRO A 4 17.38 -7.32 5.64
CA PRO A 4 16.48 -6.42 6.35
C PRO A 4 16.38 -5.05 5.68
N TRP A 5 15.24 -4.37 5.81
CA TRP A 5 15.12 -3.00 5.36
C TRP A 5 16.07 -2.09 6.16
N THR A 6 17.09 -1.57 5.48
CA THR A 6 18.00 -0.55 5.99
C THR A 6 18.12 0.57 4.96
N ILE A 7 18.00 1.82 5.42
CA ILE A 7 18.36 2.98 4.60
C ILE A 7 19.89 3.02 4.57
N SER A 8 20.50 2.83 3.40
CA SER A 8 21.95 2.99 3.25
C SER A 8 22.30 4.47 3.44
N PRO A 9 23.29 4.82 4.29
CA PRO A 9 23.68 6.21 4.55
C PRO A 9 24.33 6.89 3.33
N SER A 10 24.69 6.12 2.31
CA SER A 10 25.14 6.61 1.01
C SER A 10 24.34 5.88 -0.07
N CYS A 11 23.30 6.50 -0.59
CA CYS A 11 22.50 5.93 -1.66
C CYS A 11 22.38 7.02 -2.73
N ASP A 12 23.05 6.81 -3.85
CA ASP A 12 22.88 7.64 -5.05
C ASP A 12 21.39 7.51 -5.49
N PRO A 13 20.75 8.52 -6.08
CA PRO A 13 19.43 8.38 -6.69
C PRO A 13 19.28 7.13 -7.58
N SER A 14 20.35 6.69 -8.23
CA SER A 14 20.40 5.45 -9.03
C SER A 14 20.18 4.16 -8.21
N ASP A 15 20.38 4.19 -6.90
CA ASP A 15 20.18 3.06 -6.00
C ASP A 15 18.76 2.98 -5.41
N MET A 16 17.95 4.05 -5.55
CA MET A 16 16.59 4.12 -5.00
C MET A 16 15.63 3.16 -5.70
N GLU A 17 15.69 3.07 -7.03
CA GLU A 17 14.83 2.14 -7.79
C GLU A 17 15.11 0.67 -7.46
N PRO A 18 16.37 0.19 -7.41
CA PRO A 18 16.68 -1.14 -6.91
C PRO A 18 16.10 -1.43 -5.52
N LEU A 19 16.13 -0.46 -4.60
CA LEU A 19 15.54 -0.62 -3.26
C LEU A 19 14.03 -0.86 -3.33
N VAL A 20 13.30 -0.04 -4.09
CA VAL A 20 11.84 -0.22 -4.29
C VAL A 20 11.54 -1.59 -4.90
N LYS A 21 12.31 -2.01 -5.91
CA LYS A 21 12.18 -3.34 -6.53
C LYS A 21 12.41 -4.46 -5.51
N ARG A 22 13.40 -4.33 -4.62
CA ARG A 22 13.63 -5.29 -3.53
C ARG A 22 12.44 -5.36 -2.57
N MET A 23 11.88 -4.22 -2.16
CA MET A 23 10.69 -4.22 -1.29
C MET A 23 9.51 -4.95 -1.93
N ARG A 24 9.27 -4.74 -3.24
CA ARG A 24 8.23 -5.48 -3.98
C ARG A 24 8.51 -6.98 -4.00
N ALA A 25 9.76 -7.38 -4.23
CA ALA A 25 10.15 -8.78 -4.20
C ALA A 25 9.90 -9.43 -2.83
N VAL A 26 10.11 -8.69 -1.73
CA VAL A 26 9.74 -9.17 -0.38
C VAL A 26 8.23 -9.38 -0.26
N LEU A 27 7.41 -8.42 -0.68
CA LEU A 27 5.95 -8.55 -0.65
C LEU A 27 5.46 -9.76 -1.46
N GLN A 28 6.05 -10.00 -2.64
CA GLN A 28 5.74 -11.17 -3.48
C GLN A 28 6.22 -12.48 -2.84
N ALA A 29 7.40 -12.49 -2.21
CA ALA A 29 7.91 -13.66 -1.50
C ALA A 29 6.99 -14.02 -0.31
N LEU A 30 6.51 -13.03 0.43
CA LEU A 30 5.52 -13.22 1.50
C LEU A 30 4.20 -13.78 0.97
N GLU A 31 3.81 -13.45 -0.26
CA GLU A 31 2.63 -14.01 -0.90
C GLU A 31 2.73 -15.52 -1.13
N ALA A 32 3.93 -16.01 -1.44
CA ALA A 32 4.20 -17.42 -1.69
C ALA A 32 4.48 -18.25 -0.42
N LEU A 33 4.57 -17.63 0.77
CA LEU A 33 4.87 -18.36 2.00
C LEU A 33 3.69 -19.26 2.44
N PRO A 34 3.98 -20.44 3.00
CA PRO A 34 2.95 -21.28 3.59
C PRO A 34 2.41 -20.67 4.90
N PRO A 35 1.19 -21.02 5.34
CA PRO A 35 0.64 -20.56 6.61
C PRO A 35 1.50 -20.87 7.84
N ARG A 36 2.24 -21.99 7.79
CA ARG A 36 3.17 -22.40 8.84
C ARG A 36 4.60 -22.17 8.35
N LEU A 37 5.29 -21.22 8.99
CA LEU A 37 6.67 -20.89 8.67
C LEU A 37 7.66 -21.78 9.43
N GLU A 38 8.70 -22.18 8.72
CA GLU A 38 9.92 -22.75 9.31
C GLU A 38 10.67 -21.69 10.15
N ALA A 39 11.57 -22.14 11.02
CA ALA A 39 12.26 -21.26 11.97
C ALA A 39 13.01 -20.11 11.28
N GLU A 40 13.77 -20.42 10.22
CA GLU A 40 14.55 -19.43 9.45
C GLU A 40 13.64 -18.43 8.73
N GLN A 41 12.54 -18.90 8.12
CA GLN A 41 11.56 -18.01 7.48
C GLN A 41 10.92 -17.08 8.50
N ARG A 42 10.58 -17.61 9.68
CA ARG A 42 10.02 -16.85 10.79
C ARG A 42 10.96 -15.75 11.28
N GLU A 43 12.24 -16.08 11.49
CA GLU A 43 13.25 -15.11 11.92
C GLU A 43 13.44 -14.02 10.87
N TRP A 44 13.49 -14.39 9.59
CA TRP A 44 13.60 -13.44 8.49
C TRP A 44 12.39 -12.50 8.41
N VAL A 45 11.16 -13.02 8.43
CA VAL A 45 9.94 -12.18 8.39
C VAL A 45 9.89 -11.25 9.60
N GLN A 46 10.21 -11.76 10.79
CA GLN A 46 10.22 -10.96 12.01
C GLN A 46 11.26 -9.83 11.91
N ALA A 47 12.51 -10.13 11.56
CA ALA A 47 13.58 -9.15 11.42
C ALA A 47 13.25 -8.08 10.37
N TYR A 48 12.67 -8.47 9.23
CA TYR A 48 12.26 -7.52 8.21
C TYR A 48 11.13 -6.60 8.69
N CYS A 49 10.14 -7.14 9.41
CA CYS A 49 9.07 -6.32 9.99
C CYS A 49 9.59 -5.38 11.09
N GLU A 50 10.50 -5.83 11.94
CA GLU A 50 11.17 -5.00 12.95
C GLU A 50 11.90 -3.83 12.29
N SER A 51 12.61 -4.09 11.20
CA SER A 51 13.34 -3.05 10.48
C SER A 51 12.40 -2.08 9.75
N LEU A 52 11.23 -2.52 9.26
CA LEU A 52 10.18 -1.61 8.78
C LEU A 52 9.65 -0.73 9.91
N VAL A 53 9.29 -1.32 11.06
CA VAL A 53 8.77 -0.55 12.20
C VAL A 53 9.78 0.49 12.68
N ALA A 54 11.05 0.10 12.81
CA ALA A 54 12.14 1.00 13.19
C ALA A 54 12.44 2.07 12.11
N GLY A 55 12.29 1.71 10.83
CA GLY A 55 12.56 2.58 9.68
C GLY A 55 11.41 3.51 9.29
N GLN A 56 10.29 3.51 10.02
CA GLN A 56 9.18 4.41 9.74
C GLN A 56 9.56 5.85 10.08
N ARG A 57 9.33 6.76 9.13
CA ARG A 57 9.75 8.14 9.24
C ARG A 57 8.77 8.98 10.03
N GLY A 58 9.34 9.92 10.80
CA GLY A 58 8.62 11.07 11.35
C GLY A 58 8.20 12.05 10.26
N ARG A 59 7.87 13.27 10.66
CA ARG A 59 7.55 14.34 9.70
C ARG A 59 8.84 14.86 9.06
N ILE A 60 8.84 14.99 7.74
CA ILE A 60 10.00 15.47 6.97
C ILE A 60 9.54 16.64 6.09
N GLY A 61 9.86 17.87 6.49
CA GLY A 61 9.39 19.07 5.80
C GLY A 61 7.86 19.07 5.57
N ARG A 62 7.44 18.95 4.30
CA ARG A 62 6.03 18.89 3.90
C ARG A 62 5.43 17.47 3.89
N ILE A 63 6.25 16.44 4.07
CA ILE A 63 5.82 15.04 4.11
C ILE A 63 5.37 14.72 5.54
N ALA A 64 4.14 14.23 5.68
CA ALA A 64 3.59 13.83 6.97
C ALA A 64 4.32 12.63 7.57
N ALA A 65 4.19 12.46 8.89
CA ALA A 65 4.72 11.29 9.59
C ALA A 65 4.00 10.00 9.17
N GLY A 66 4.69 8.87 9.33
CA GLY A 66 4.13 7.53 9.05
C GLY A 66 4.52 6.96 7.68
N SER A 67 5.42 7.62 6.96
CA SER A 67 5.91 7.16 5.66
C SER A 67 7.11 6.21 5.78
N TRP A 68 7.33 5.46 4.72
CA TRP A 68 8.61 4.86 4.39
C TRP A 68 9.13 5.51 3.12
N SER A 69 10.42 5.79 3.07
CA SER A 69 11.06 6.35 1.90
C SER A 69 12.45 5.76 1.72
N VAL A 70 12.83 5.54 0.46
CA VAL A 70 14.16 5.13 0.04
C VAL A 70 15.14 6.31 -0.08
N ALA A 71 14.63 7.56 -0.05
CA ALA A 71 15.47 8.75 -0.17
C ALA A 71 16.24 9.00 1.13
N VAL A 72 17.57 9.03 1.09
CA VAL A 72 18.41 8.97 2.29
C VAL A 72 18.23 10.20 3.17
N GLU A 73 18.19 11.38 2.56
CA GLU A 73 18.21 12.64 3.27
C GLU A 73 16.88 13.40 3.13
N ASP A 74 16.49 14.05 4.22
CA ASP A 74 15.31 14.91 4.27
C ASP A 74 15.40 16.07 3.26
N GLU A 75 16.62 16.54 3.00
CA GLU A 75 16.93 17.58 2.03
C GLU A 75 16.65 17.10 0.60
N GLN A 76 17.03 15.86 0.25
CA GLN A 76 16.71 15.26 -1.04
C GLN A 76 15.19 15.23 -1.26
N LEU A 77 14.42 14.88 -0.22
CA LEU A 77 12.96 14.86 -0.27
C LEU A 77 12.34 16.25 -0.43
N GLN A 78 13.00 17.30 0.05
CA GLN A 78 12.53 18.67 -0.07
C GLN A 78 12.64 19.19 -1.51
N PHE A 79 13.68 18.79 -2.24
CA PHE A 79 13.91 19.21 -3.63
C PHE A 79 13.36 18.20 -4.66
N MET A 80 12.91 17.03 -4.22
CA MET A 80 12.33 16.02 -5.08
C MET A 80 11.01 16.48 -5.71
N GLY A 81 10.93 16.35 -7.04
CA GLY A 81 9.73 16.62 -7.82
C GLY A 81 8.51 15.81 -7.35
N SER A 82 7.32 16.17 -7.84
CA SER A 82 6.08 15.47 -7.44
C SER A 82 6.14 13.98 -7.76
N ASP A 83 6.66 13.63 -8.93
CA ASP A 83 6.73 12.26 -9.46
C ASP A 83 7.74 11.42 -8.67
N GLY A 84 8.95 11.95 -8.43
CA GLY A 84 9.93 11.26 -7.56
C GLY A 84 9.37 10.98 -6.15
N ARG A 85 8.55 11.89 -5.59
CA ARG A 85 7.89 11.63 -4.30
C ARG A 85 6.84 10.51 -4.39
N VAL A 86 6.22 10.29 -5.55
CA VAL A 86 5.38 9.08 -5.75
C VAL A 86 6.28 7.85 -5.64
N ASP A 87 7.32 7.79 -6.45
CA ASP A 87 8.12 6.57 -6.63
C ASP A 87 8.97 6.23 -5.40
N PHE A 88 9.42 7.23 -4.65
CA PHE A 88 10.40 7.06 -3.59
C PHE A 88 9.88 7.38 -2.18
N VAL A 89 8.60 7.76 -2.05
CA VAL A 89 7.92 7.94 -0.74
C VAL A 89 6.59 7.21 -0.72
N MET A 90 5.69 7.48 -1.68
CA MET A 90 4.36 6.88 -1.67
C MET A 90 4.43 5.37 -1.93
N VAL A 91 5.12 4.94 -2.98
CA VAL A 91 5.24 3.53 -3.36
C VAL A 91 5.92 2.70 -2.26
N PRO A 92 7.08 3.10 -1.68
CA PRO A 92 7.65 2.40 -0.53
C PRO A 92 6.70 2.32 0.66
N THR A 93 5.92 3.38 0.92
CA THR A 93 4.91 3.38 1.99
C THR A 93 3.79 2.39 1.72
N TYR A 94 3.28 2.31 0.49
CA TYR A 94 2.28 1.31 0.09
C TYR A 94 2.82 -0.11 0.31
N ILE A 95 4.06 -0.36 -0.10
CA ILE A 95 4.69 -1.69 0.03
C ILE A 95 4.91 -2.05 1.49
N ALA A 96 5.48 -1.16 2.30
CA ALA A 96 5.70 -1.41 3.73
C ALA A 96 4.37 -1.66 4.48
N THR A 97 3.34 -0.85 4.18
CA THR A 97 1.99 -1.02 4.73
C THR A 97 1.39 -2.37 4.31
N ALA A 98 1.55 -2.76 3.04
CA ALA A 98 1.10 -4.05 2.52
C ALA A 98 1.80 -5.23 3.20
N ILE A 99 3.11 -5.15 3.42
CA ILE A 99 3.90 -6.17 4.13
C ILE A 99 3.40 -6.33 5.56
N LEU A 100 3.29 -5.23 6.31
CA LEU A 100 2.83 -5.27 7.70
C LEU A 100 1.37 -5.76 7.81
N SER A 101 0.50 -5.37 6.88
CA SER A 101 -0.88 -5.86 6.83
C SER A 101 -0.93 -7.37 6.59
N ARG A 102 -0.17 -7.89 5.62
CA ARG A 102 -0.16 -9.32 5.29
C ARG A 102 0.39 -10.14 6.45
N VAL A 103 1.51 -9.73 7.06
CA VAL A 103 2.10 -10.46 8.20
C VAL A 103 1.17 -10.44 9.41
N LEU A 104 0.46 -9.34 9.68
CA LEU A 104 -0.56 -9.30 10.73
C LEU A 104 -1.67 -10.33 10.51
N LEU A 105 -2.14 -10.49 9.28
CA LEU A 105 -3.23 -11.42 8.95
C LEU A 105 -2.77 -12.89 8.90
N ASP A 106 -1.64 -13.16 8.25
CA ASP A 106 -1.19 -14.53 7.96
C ASP A 106 -0.34 -15.11 9.11
N HIS A 107 0.39 -14.25 9.83
CA HIS A 107 1.30 -14.65 10.91
C HIS A 107 1.20 -13.71 12.13
N PRO A 108 0.01 -13.55 12.75
CA PRO A 108 -0.24 -12.56 13.81
C PRO A 108 0.71 -12.66 15.01
N TRP A 109 1.23 -13.86 15.31
CA TRP A 109 2.20 -14.08 16.38
C TRP A 109 3.54 -13.38 16.13
N ILE A 110 3.90 -13.06 14.88
CA ILE A 110 5.05 -12.20 14.56
C ILE A 110 4.73 -10.77 14.99
N ALA A 111 3.59 -10.24 14.53
CA ALA A 111 3.18 -8.86 14.81
C ALA A 111 3.08 -8.56 16.31
N ILE A 112 2.56 -9.51 17.11
CA ILE A 112 2.43 -9.39 18.57
C ILE A 112 3.81 -9.22 19.26
N ARG A 113 4.88 -9.79 18.70
CA ARG A 113 6.22 -9.74 19.30
C ARG A 113 7.00 -8.46 18.98
N ILE A 114 6.55 -7.68 18.00
CA ILE A 114 7.26 -6.49 17.53
C ILE A 114 6.65 -5.26 18.21
N PRO A 115 7.42 -4.54 19.06
CA PRO A 115 6.93 -3.32 19.69
C PRO A 115 6.47 -2.29 18.66
N ALA A 116 5.39 -1.56 18.96
CA ALA A 116 4.83 -0.51 18.10
C ALA A 116 4.28 -0.96 16.72
N TYR A 117 4.23 -2.26 16.41
CA TYR A 117 3.76 -2.78 15.12
C TYR A 117 2.40 -2.20 14.67
N HIS A 118 1.37 -2.32 15.52
CA HIS A 118 0.03 -1.79 15.23
C HIS A 118 0.02 -0.27 15.05
N ARG A 119 0.82 0.45 15.83
CA ARG A 119 0.95 1.91 15.71
C ARG A 119 1.56 2.27 14.36
N SER A 120 2.64 1.59 13.96
CA SER A 120 3.31 1.84 12.70
C SER A 120 2.45 1.50 11.50
N LEU A 121 1.75 0.34 11.54
CA LEU A 121 0.78 -0.02 10.52
C LEU A 121 -0.33 1.03 10.38
N ARG A 122 -0.93 1.48 11.50
CA ARG A 122 -1.96 2.53 11.48
C ARG A 122 -1.45 3.84 10.88
N GLN A 123 -0.23 4.23 11.21
CA GLN A 123 0.39 5.43 10.64
C GLN A 123 0.64 5.29 9.13
N GLY A 124 1.09 4.12 8.68
CA GLY A 124 1.25 3.80 7.26
C GLY A 124 -0.07 3.85 6.48
N LEU A 125 -1.12 3.20 7.01
CA LEU A 125 -2.47 3.23 6.43
C LEU A 125 -3.00 4.66 6.29
N ARG A 126 -2.77 5.51 7.30
CA ARG A 126 -3.15 6.94 7.23
C ARG A 126 -2.32 7.71 6.21
N PHE A 127 -1.03 7.41 6.11
CA PHE A 127 -0.16 8.06 5.13
C PHE A 127 -0.61 7.75 3.69
N CYS A 128 -1.09 6.53 3.43
CA CYS A 128 -1.61 6.12 2.12
C CYS A 128 -2.73 7.03 1.57
N LEU A 129 -3.43 7.76 2.45
CA LEU A 129 -4.50 8.70 2.08
C LEU A 129 -4.00 9.99 1.42
N HIS A 130 -2.73 10.36 1.59
CA HIS A 130 -2.22 11.70 1.25
C HIS A 130 -2.34 12.09 -0.23
N ARG A 131 -2.45 11.11 -1.13
CA ARG A 131 -2.70 11.36 -2.56
C ARG A 131 -3.98 10.73 -3.07
N HIS A 132 -4.86 10.31 -2.18
CA HIS A 132 -6.10 9.61 -2.54
C HIS A 132 -5.88 8.41 -3.46
N LEU A 133 -4.77 7.68 -3.28
CA LEU A 133 -4.29 6.62 -4.19
C LEU A 133 -3.96 7.08 -5.62
N HIS A 134 -4.06 8.36 -5.98
CA HIS A 134 -3.72 8.85 -7.31
C HIS A 134 -2.21 9.05 -7.46
N GLY A 135 -1.68 8.77 -8.66
CA GLY A 135 -0.36 9.23 -9.07
C GLY A 135 -0.30 10.75 -9.27
N ALA A 136 0.85 11.27 -9.71
CA ALA A 136 0.98 12.67 -10.08
C ALA A 136 0.77 12.85 -11.61
N GLY A 137 0.11 13.97 -11.99
CA GLY A 137 -0.04 14.36 -13.40
C GLY A 137 -0.82 13.38 -14.27
N ASN A 138 -0.38 13.24 -15.53
CA ASN A 138 -1.10 12.50 -16.57
C ASN A 138 -1.05 10.97 -16.41
N ASP A 139 -0.25 10.44 -15.48
CA ASP A 139 -0.15 9.01 -15.13
C ASP A 139 -0.85 8.68 -13.80
N ALA A 140 -1.76 9.54 -13.33
CA ALA A 140 -2.51 9.34 -12.09
C ALA A 140 -3.20 7.96 -12.01
N TRP A 141 -3.67 7.44 -13.14
CA TRP A 141 -4.30 6.13 -13.27
C TRP A 141 -3.32 4.96 -13.09
N ARG A 142 -2.08 5.07 -13.59
CA ARG A 142 -1.03 4.04 -13.38
C ARG A 142 -0.75 3.93 -11.89
N GLY A 143 -0.50 5.08 -11.26
CA GLY A 143 -0.24 5.16 -9.82
C GLY A 143 -1.38 4.56 -8.99
N MET A 144 -2.62 4.80 -9.37
CA MET A 144 -3.80 4.23 -8.72
C MET A 144 -3.89 2.71 -8.86
N THR A 145 -3.81 2.19 -10.08
CA THR A 145 -3.88 0.73 -10.30
C THR A 145 -2.73 -0.02 -9.64
N ASP A 146 -1.52 0.54 -9.64
CA ASP A 146 -0.36 -0.04 -8.96
C ASP A 146 -0.52 0.02 -7.43
N ALA A 147 -0.96 1.16 -6.87
CA ALA A 147 -1.23 1.28 -5.43
C ALA A 147 -2.28 0.26 -4.96
N LEU A 148 -3.40 0.13 -5.69
CA LEU A 148 -4.42 -0.88 -5.38
C LEU A 148 -3.87 -2.29 -5.44
N THR A 149 -3.06 -2.60 -6.45
CA THR A 149 -2.44 -3.92 -6.60
C THR A 149 -1.52 -4.23 -5.43
N ILE A 150 -0.64 -3.30 -5.03
CA ILE A 150 0.25 -3.46 -3.87
C ILE A 150 -0.55 -3.70 -2.58
N LEU A 151 -1.54 -2.84 -2.31
CA LEU A 151 -2.36 -2.92 -1.10
C LEU A 151 -3.19 -4.21 -1.06
N ALA A 152 -3.74 -4.64 -2.19
CA ALA A 152 -4.46 -5.90 -2.30
C ALA A 152 -3.55 -7.12 -2.11
N THR A 153 -2.34 -7.13 -2.69
CA THR A 153 -1.34 -8.18 -2.43
C THR A 153 -1.00 -8.25 -0.94
N GLY A 154 -0.94 -7.11 -0.25
CA GLY A 154 -0.77 -7.01 1.20
C GLY A 154 -2.01 -7.33 2.05
N LYS A 155 -3.11 -7.74 1.43
CA LYS A 155 -4.40 -7.99 2.09
C LYS A 155 -4.94 -6.79 2.89
N VAL A 156 -4.56 -5.56 2.52
CA VAL A 156 -5.04 -4.34 3.20
C VAL A 156 -6.56 -4.19 3.11
N PRO A 157 -7.21 -4.40 1.95
CA PRO A 157 -8.68 -4.37 1.89
C PRO A 157 -9.34 -5.41 2.82
N LEU A 158 -8.79 -6.62 2.89
CA LEU A 158 -9.30 -7.67 3.79
C LEU A 158 -9.10 -7.27 5.26
N LEU A 159 -7.94 -6.72 5.62
CA LEU A 159 -7.68 -6.22 6.96
C LEU A 159 -8.70 -5.15 7.36
N LEU A 160 -8.93 -4.16 6.50
CA LEU A 160 -9.88 -3.08 6.75
C LEU A 160 -11.34 -3.55 6.73
N SER A 161 -11.67 -4.64 6.02
CA SER A 161 -13.00 -5.25 6.10
C SER A 161 -13.25 -5.95 7.45
N LYS A 162 -12.19 -6.49 8.06
CA LYS A 162 -12.24 -7.16 9.38
C LYS A 162 -12.17 -6.16 10.54
N ASP A 163 -11.47 -5.04 10.36
CA ASP A 163 -11.35 -3.96 11.33
C ASP A 163 -11.46 -2.58 10.64
N PRO A 164 -12.68 -2.10 10.34
CA PRO A 164 -12.90 -0.83 9.66
C PRO A 164 -12.39 0.39 10.43
N GLU A 165 -12.35 0.31 11.76
CA GLU A 165 -11.92 1.40 12.64
C GLU A 165 -10.40 1.62 12.60
N LEU A 166 -9.64 0.67 12.04
CA LEU A 166 -8.20 0.80 11.88
C LEU A 166 -7.83 2.01 10.99
N CYS A 167 -8.58 2.21 9.90
CA CYS A 167 -8.44 3.35 8.98
C CYS A 167 -9.71 3.52 8.13
N PRO A 168 -10.80 4.09 8.68
CA PRO A 168 -12.11 4.12 8.03
C PRO A 168 -12.14 4.97 6.76
N GLU A 169 -11.29 5.98 6.66
CA GLU A 169 -11.12 6.78 5.43
C GLU A 169 -10.53 5.93 4.30
N LEU A 170 -9.52 5.10 4.59
CA LEU A 170 -8.86 4.28 3.56
C LEU A 170 -9.78 3.14 3.12
N ALA A 171 -10.53 2.55 4.05
CA ALA A 171 -11.55 1.54 3.73
C ALA A 171 -12.56 2.08 2.71
N ARG A 172 -13.15 3.25 2.99
CA ARG A 172 -14.10 3.91 2.07
C ARG A 172 -13.47 4.30 0.74
N MET A 173 -12.20 4.74 0.75
CA MET A 173 -11.48 5.10 -0.47
C MET A 173 -11.29 3.89 -1.37
N ILE A 174 -10.78 2.77 -0.84
CA ILE A 174 -10.60 1.52 -1.60
C ILE A 174 -11.94 1.05 -2.17
N GLN A 175 -13.02 1.07 -1.38
CA GLN A 175 -14.35 0.67 -1.85
C GLN A 175 -14.83 1.51 -3.03
N ARG A 176 -14.70 2.84 -2.95
CA ARG A 176 -15.10 3.74 -4.03
C ARG A 176 -14.27 3.50 -5.28
N THR A 177 -12.95 3.44 -5.14
CA THR A 177 -12.06 3.21 -6.27
C THR A 177 -12.30 1.85 -6.93
N GLU A 178 -12.61 0.81 -6.17
CA GLU A 178 -13.00 -0.49 -6.71
C GLU A 178 -14.33 -0.41 -7.50
N GLN A 179 -15.33 0.32 -6.98
CA GLN A 179 -16.59 0.53 -7.69
C GLN A 179 -16.39 1.28 -9.00
N ASP A 180 -15.61 2.37 -8.98
CA ASP A 180 -15.26 3.16 -10.16
C ASP A 180 -14.52 2.30 -11.19
N LEU A 181 -13.58 1.47 -10.73
CA LEU A 181 -12.81 0.56 -11.58
C LEU A 181 -13.71 -0.49 -12.24
N ARG A 182 -14.61 -1.12 -11.48
CA ARG A 182 -15.58 -2.10 -12.01
C ARG A 182 -16.53 -1.46 -13.00
N GLN A 183 -16.98 -0.24 -12.74
CA GLN A 183 -17.87 0.48 -13.64
C GLN A 183 -17.17 0.81 -14.95
N ALA A 184 -15.95 1.36 -14.90
CA ALA A 184 -15.16 1.67 -16.09
C ALA A 184 -14.94 0.42 -16.97
N LEU A 185 -14.63 -0.73 -16.38
CA LEU A 185 -14.47 -1.99 -17.11
C LEU A 185 -15.77 -2.52 -17.75
N ARG A 186 -16.95 -2.15 -17.24
CA ARG A 186 -18.25 -2.53 -17.82
C ARG A 186 -18.65 -1.64 -18.99
N GLU A 187 -18.27 -0.37 -18.95
CA GLU A 187 -18.62 0.62 -19.97
C GLU A 187 -17.85 0.42 -21.28
N GLY A 188 -16.70 -0.26 -21.23
CA GLY A 188 -15.93 -0.64 -22.41
C GLY A 188 -14.42 -0.50 -22.19
N PRO A 189 -13.63 -0.41 -23.28
CA PRO A 189 -12.20 -0.15 -23.18
C PRO A 189 -11.90 1.15 -22.43
N VAL A 190 -11.02 1.09 -21.44
CA VAL A 190 -10.60 2.25 -20.66
C VAL A 190 -9.42 2.91 -21.39
N LEU A 191 -9.63 4.08 -21.98
CA LEU A 191 -8.58 4.80 -22.72
C LEU A 191 -7.98 5.93 -21.89
N GLY A 192 -6.66 6.03 -21.91
CA GLY A 192 -5.93 7.13 -21.27
C GLY A 192 -6.02 8.43 -22.08
N PRO A 193 -5.50 9.55 -21.52
CA PRO A 193 -5.56 10.86 -22.18
C PRO A 193 -4.93 10.91 -23.57
N TRP A 194 -4.04 9.96 -23.90
CA TRP A 194 -3.37 9.85 -25.19
C TRP A 194 -3.85 8.64 -26.01
N GLY A 195 -5.02 8.08 -25.70
CA GLY A 195 -5.59 6.94 -26.43
C GLY A 195 -4.93 5.59 -26.15
N ASN A 196 -4.02 5.52 -25.17
CA ASN A 196 -3.43 4.26 -24.74
C ASN A 196 -4.45 3.41 -23.97
N ASP A 197 -4.49 2.11 -24.25
CA ASP A 197 -5.41 1.18 -23.58
C ASP A 197 -4.96 0.89 -22.14
N LEU A 198 -5.80 1.30 -21.19
CA LEU A 198 -5.62 1.13 -19.74
C LEU A 198 -6.35 -0.10 -19.21
N THR A 199 -7.17 -0.74 -20.02
CA THR A 199 -7.99 -1.90 -19.66
C THR A 199 -7.16 -2.98 -18.97
N PRO A 200 -5.94 -3.34 -19.44
CA PRO A 200 -5.13 -4.34 -18.76
C PRO A 200 -4.72 -3.95 -17.33
N CYS A 201 -4.41 -2.68 -17.07
CA CYS A 201 -4.05 -2.21 -15.73
C CYS A 201 -5.24 -2.25 -14.77
N TYR A 202 -6.43 -1.89 -15.27
CA TYR A 202 -7.67 -1.95 -14.50
C TYR A 202 -8.01 -3.41 -14.18
N GLN A 203 -7.95 -4.30 -15.16
CA GLN A 203 -8.19 -5.74 -14.96
C GLN A 203 -7.22 -6.36 -13.96
N ALA A 204 -5.93 -6.00 -14.01
CA ALA A 204 -4.93 -6.50 -13.07
C ALA A 204 -5.24 -6.06 -11.62
N ALA A 205 -5.59 -4.78 -11.43
CA ALA A 205 -5.97 -4.26 -10.12
C ALA A 205 -7.28 -4.90 -9.61
N GLN A 206 -8.29 -5.08 -10.48
CA GLN A 206 -9.52 -5.80 -10.13
C GLN A 206 -9.22 -7.24 -9.70
N ALA A 207 -8.40 -7.95 -10.46
CA ALA A 207 -8.04 -9.33 -10.14
C ALA A 207 -7.28 -9.43 -8.81
N ALA A 208 -6.42 -8.46 -8.49
CA ALA A 208 -5.74 -8.40 -7.19
C ALA A 208 -6.75 -8.20 -6.04
N LEU A 209 -7.70 -7.30 -6.22
CA LEU A 209 -8.80 -7.06 -5.28
C LEU A 209 -9.67 -8.31 -5.08
N ASP A 210 -10.06 -9.00 -6.16
CA ASP A 210 -10.87 -10.21 -6.07
C ASP A 210 -10.12 -11.35 -5.35
N ARG A 211 -8.81 -11.51 -5.57
CA ARG A 211 -7.96 -12.50 -4.87
C ARG A 211 -7.79 -12.19 -3.38
N CYS A 212 -7.80 -10.92 -2.99
CA CYS A 212 -7.71 -10.50 -1.59
C CYS A 212 -8.89 -11.04 -0.76
N GLY A 213 -10.03 -11.33 -1.39
CA GLY A 213 -11.18 -11.96 -0.75
C GLY A 213 -11.98 -11.02 0.15
N HIS A 214 -11.88 -9.70 -0.05
CA HIS A 214 -12.74 -8.76 0.66
C HIS A 214 -14.12 -8.72 -0.01
N GLY A 215 -15.10 -9.38 0.60
CA GLY A 215 -16.50 -9.06 0.33
C GLY A 215 -16.84 -7.72 0.97
N LEU A 216 -16.35 -6.61 0.40
CA LEU A 216 -16.84 -5.29 0.82
C LEU A 216 -18.26 -5.18 0.28
N GLU A 217 -19.26 -5.42 1.14
CA GLU A 217 -20.66 -5.16 0.77
C GLU A 217 -20.75 -3.74 0.19
N PRO A 218 -21.48 -3.55 -0.93
CA PRO A 218 -21.68 -2.22 -1.47
C PRO A 218 -22.22 -1.30 -0.38
N LEU A 219 -21.66 -0.08 -0.29
CA LEU A 219 -22.18 0.97 0.60
C LEU A 219 -23.68 1.06 0.39
N ARG A 220 -24.47 0.55 1.35
CA ARG A 220 -25.92 0.68 1.29
C ARG A 220 -26.22 2.17 1.34
N HIS A 221 -26.82 2.69 0.28
CA HIS A 221 -27.38 4.04 0.30
C HIS A 221 -28.32 4.12 1.50
N VAL A 222 -27.94 4.92 2.49
CA VAL A 222 -28.86 5.32 3.55
C VAL A 222 -29.84 6.26 2.88
N SER A 223 -30.94 5.69 2.38
CA SER A 223 -32.12 6.48 2.04
C SER A 223 -32.61 7.10 3.34
N SER A 224 -32.43 8.41 3.48
CA SER A 224 -33.02 9.17 4.58
C SER A 224 -34.51 8.83 4.69
N PRO A 225 -35.06 8.55 5.89
CA PRO A 225 -36.48 8.38 6.02
C PRO A 225 -37.14 9.71 5.68
N SER A 226 -37.90 9.70 4.59
CA SER A 226 -38.87 10.75 4.26
C SER A 226 -39.88 10.79 5.40
N SER A 227 -39.72 11.74 6.32
CA SER A 227 -40.73 12.07 7.31
C SER A 227 -41.89 12.76 6.59
N ARG A 228 -42.93 11.97 6.27
CA ARG A 228 -44.30 12.43 6.05
C ARG A 228 -45.25 11.55 6.86
N ASN A 229 -45.68 12.07 8.01
CA ASN A 229 -47.07 12.37 8.35
C ASN A 229 -47.13 12.90 9.78
#